data_AF-A0A5C7IN11-F1
#
_entry.id   AF-A0A5C7IN11-F1
#
_cell.length_a   1.000
_cell.length_b   1.000
_cell.length_c   1.000
_cell.angle_alpha   90.00
_cell.angle_beta   90.00
_cell.angle_gamma   90.00
#
_symmetry.space_group_name_H-M   'P 1'
#
loop_
_entity.id
_entity.type
_entity.pdbx_description
1 polymer ?
#
loop_
_entity_poly.entity_id
_entity_poly.type
_entity_poly.pdbx_seq_one_letter_code
_entity_poly.pdbx_strand_id
1 'polypeptide(L)'
;MVKKGKSAATKKPCDSVMVKKRKSAATKHSVQKFLDQEIERLYHQLQEVTADRVKEQLRLEKLEFRLTAIENYPAAGARNVWYFFTRSRPNEIQPGTSEGGHWICGKEMDILYQGNKVGVKQLLEYCEGGRKTEYKIDHYGTTDSSLLRII
;
A
#
# COMPACT_ATOMS: atom_id res chain seq x y z
N MET A 1 -75.42 -54.21 -62.61
CA MET A 1 -74.32 -54.03 -63.58
C MET A 1 -73.22 -53.20 -62.94
N VAL A 2 -71.99 -53.69 -63.05
CA VAL A 2 -70.75 -53.12 -62.52
C VAL A 2 -70.36 -51.85 -63.28
N LYS A 3 -69.89 -50.80 -62.59
CA LYS A 3 -68.76 -49.99 -63.06
C LYS A 3 -67.83 -49.63 -61.88
N LYS A 4 -66.68 -50.31 -61.86
CA LYS A 4 -65.48 -49.93 -61.12
C LYS A 4 -64.76 -48.81 -61.89
N GLY A 5 -64.18 -47.87 -61.16
CA GLY A 5 -63.12 -46.97 -61.62
C GLY A 5 -62.22 -46.60 -60.44
N LYS A 6 -61.00 -47.17 -60.40
CA LYS A 6 -59.84 -46.68 -59.62
C LYS A 6 -59.36 -45.36 -60.28
N SER A 7 -58.60 -44.42 -59.71
CA SER A 7 -57.56 -44.33 -58.68
C SER A 7 -57.24 -42.83 -58.51
N ALA A 8 -56.73 -42.39 -57.35
CA ALA A 8 -55.46 -41.63 -57.26
C ALA A 8 -55.26 -41.09 -55.83
N ALA A 9 -54.03 -41.28 -55.36
CA ALA A 9 -53.54 -40.95 -54.03
C ALA A 9 -53.33 -39.44 -53.82
N THR A 10 -53.44 -38.99 -52.58
CA THR A 10 -52.54 -37.94 -52.07
C THR A 10 -52.34 -38.06 -50.57
N LYS A 11 -51.07 -38.15 -50.20
CA LYS A 11 -50.50 -38.19 -48.85
C LYS A 11 -50.96 -36.99 -48.02
N LYS A 12 -51.35 -37.20 -46.76
CA LYS A 12 -51.31 -36.13 -45.74
C LYS A 12 -49.95 -36.19 -45.04
N PRO A 13 -49.09 -35.15 -45.13
CA PRO A 13 -47.98 -35.00 -44.21
C PRO A 13 -48.43 -34.20 -42.97
N CYS A 14 -48.04 -34.74 -41.81
CA CYS A 14 -47.68 -34.04 -40.58
C CYS A 14 -48.18 -32.60 -40.36
N ASP A 15 -49.24 -32.44 -39.56
CA ASP A 15 -49.41 -31.24 -38.75
C ASP A 15 -48.48 -31.34 -37.54
N SER A 16 -47.22 -30.95 -37.75
CA SER A 16 -46.32 -30.66 -36.64
C SER A 16 -45.60 -29.36 -36.94
N VAL A 17 -45.42 -28.58 -35.88
CA VAL A 17 -44.59 -27.37 -35.82
C VAL A 17 -45.31 -26.11 -36.29
N MET A 18 -45.91 -25.36 -35.37
CA MET A 18 -45.76 -23.90 -35.39
C MET A 18 -46.15 -23.21 -34.08
N VAL A 19 -45.68 -23.67 -32.91
CA VAL A 19 -45.58 -22.77 -31.73
C VAL A 19 -44.35 -23.16 -30.89
N LYS A 20 -43.61 -22.15 -30.44
CA LYS A 20 -42.47 -22.18 -29.49
C LYS A 20 -41.05 -22.33 -30.08
N LYS A 21 -40.62 -21.37 -30.90
CA LYS A 21 -39.17 -21.11 -31.08
C LYS A 21 -38.70 -19.67 -30.80
N ARG A 22 -39.61 -18.72 -30.56
CA ARG A 22 -39.23 -17.30 -30.40
C ARG A 22 -38.91 -16.85 -28.96
N LYS A 23 -39.36 -17.56 -27.92
CA LYS A 23 -39.07 -17.20 -26.52
C LYS A 23 -37.68 -17.67 -26.03
N SER A 24 -37.12 -18.72 -26.63
CA SER A 24 -35.85 -19.33 -26.20
C SER A 24 -34.62 -18.44 -26.46
N ALA A 25 -34.57 -17.74 -27.59
CA ALA A 25 -33.43 -16.90 -27.96
C ALA A 25 -33.35 -15.61 -27.12
N ALA A 26 -34.48 -14.98 -26.81
CA ALA A 26 -34.54 -13.75 -26.01
C ALA A 26 -34.11 -14.00 -24.55
N THR A 27 -34.53 -15.11 -23.95
CA THR A 27 -34.08 -15.50 -22.60
C THR A 27 -32.59 -15.84 -22.57
N LYS A 28 -32.08 -16.54 -23.59
CA LYS A 28 -30.64 -16.83 -23.71
C LYS A 28 -29.80 -15.57 -23.86
N HIS A 29 -30.24 -14.61 -24.66
CA HIS A 29 -29.53 -13.35 -24.86
C HIS A 29 -29.52 -12.48 -23.60
N SER A 30 -30.60 -12.50 -22.82
CA SER A 30 -30.68 -11.83 -21.50
C SER A 30 -29.74 -12.47 -20.48
N VAL A 31 -29.70 -13.80 -20.41
CA VAL A 31 -28.80 -14.53 -19.50
C VAL A 31 -27.33 -14.32 -19.89
N GLN A 32 -27.01 -14.31 -21.19
CA GLN A 32 -25.65 -14.04 -21.65
C GLN A 32 -25.20 -12.63 -21.26
N LYS A 33 -26.05 -11.62 -21.44
CA LYS A 33 -25.73 -10.24 -21.07
C LYS A 33 -25.51 -10.07 -19.57
N PHE A 34 -26.26 -10.80 -18.74
CA PHE A 34 -26.05 -10.83 -17.29
C PHE A 34 -24.72 -11.49 -16.92
N LEU A 35 -24.38 -12.62 -17.55
CA LEU A 35 -23.10 -13.29 -17.34
C LEU A 35 -21.92 -12.41 -17.76
N ASP A 36 -22.02 -11.72 -18.90
CA ASP A 36 -20.97 -10.82 -19.38
C ASP A 36 -20.76 -9.64 -18.40
N GLN A 37 -21.84 -9.08 -17.84
CA GLN A 37 -21.76 -8.03 -16.82
C GLN A 37 -21.14 -8.51 -15.51
N GLU A 38 -21.47 -9.72 -15.07
CA GLU A 38 -20.90 -10.27 -13.84
C GLU A 38 -19.42 -10.64 -14.03
N ILE A 39 -19.04 -11.12 -15.21
CA ILE A 39 -17.62 -11.36 -15.57
C ILE A 39 -16.83 -10.05 -15.50
N GLU A 40 -17.31 -8.97 -16.11
CA GLU A 40 -16.65 -7.66 -16.05
C GLU A 40 -16.52 -7.14 -14.61
N ARG A 41 -17.57 -7.32 -13.79
CA ARG A 41 -17.54 -6.95 -12.37
C ARG A 41 -16.48 -7.75 -11.61
N LEU A 42 -16.43 -9.07 -11.82
CA LEU A 42 -15.44 -9.94 -11.20
C LEU A 42 -14.02 -9.60 -11.65
N TYR A 43 -13.82 -9.23 -12.91
CA TYR A 43 -12.52 -8.75 -13.41
C TYR A 43 -12.06 -7.48 -12.71
N HIS A 44 -12.95 -6.50 -12.54
CA HIS A 44 -12.62 -5.27 -11.80
C HIS A 44 -12.29 -5.54 -10.33
N GLN A 45 -13.09 -6.36 -9.65
CA GLN A 45 -12.81 -6.75 -8.26
C GLN A 45 -11.47 -7.48 -8.13
N LEU A 46 -11.15 -8.36 -9.09
CA LEU A 46 -9.88 -9.05 -9.10
C LEU A 46 -8.72 -8.06 -9.27
N GLN A 47 -8.83 -7.07 -10.16
CA GLN A 47 -7.80 -6.05 -10.35
C GLN A 47 -7.56 -5.22 -9.08
N GLU A 48 -8.61 -4.78 -8.39
CA GLU A 48 -8.49 -4.03 -7.13
C GLU A 48 -7.78 -4.84 -6.04
N VAL A 49 -8.21 -6.08 -5.82
CA VAL A 49 -7.59 -6.99 -4.84
C VAL A 49 -6.12 -7.25 -5.20
N THR A 50 -5.81 -7.38 -6.48
CA THR A 50 -4.43 -7.60 -6.93
C THR A 50 -3.56 -6.38 -6.67
N ALA A 51 -4.08 -5.17 -6.95
CA ALA A 51 -3.37 -3.92 -6.69
C ALA A 51 -3.08 -3.72 -5.19
N ASP A 52 -4.05 -4.02 -4.33
CA ASP A 52 -3.87 -3.93 -2.88
C ASP A 52 -2.90 -4.98 -2.36
N ARG A 53 -2.92 -6.20 -2.91
CA ARG A 53 -1.93 -7.23 -2.57
C ARG A 53 -0.51 -6.82 -2.95
N VAL A 54 -0.32 -6.16 -4.08
CA VAL A 54 0.99 -5.64 -4.52
C VAL A 54 1.47 -4.52 -3.58
N LYS A 55 0.58 -3.61 -3.14
CA LYS A 55 0.94 -2.56 -2.17
C LYS A 55 1.39 -3.16 -0.83
N GLU A 56 0.69 -4.17 -0.34
CA GLU A 56 1.06 -4.83 0.92
C GLU A 56 2.39 -5.59 0.79
N GLN A 57 2.65 -6.25 -0.34
CA GLN A 57 3.96 -6.86 -0.60
C GLN A 57 5.10 -5.83 -0.55
N LEU A 58 4.92 -4.68 -1.21
CA LEU A 58 5.92 -3.60 -1.17
C LEU A 58 6.13 -3.06 0.24
N ARG A 59 5.06 -2.98 1.04
CA ARG A 59 5.14 -2.56 2.45
C ARG A 59 5.93 -3.56 3.29
N LEU A 60 5.71 -4.86 3.09
CA LEU A 60 6.43 -5.92 3.79
C LEU A 60 7.91 -5.94 3.43
N GLU A 61 8.25 -5.85 2.15
CA GLU A 61 9.64 -5.79 1.68
C GLU A 61 10.39 -4.60 2.30
N LYS A 62 9.73 -3.43 2.37
CA LYS A 62 10.28 -2.24 3.04
C LYS A 62 10.49 -2.46 4.54
N LEU A 63 9.64 -3.24 5.21
CA LEU A 63 9.80 -3.57 6.64
C LEU A 63 10.92 -4.58 6.86
N GLU A 64 11.00 -5.62 6.03
CA GLU A 64 12.09 -6.60 6.06
C GLU A 64 13.44 -5.91 5.88
N PHE A 65 13.56 -5.02 4.89
CA PHE A 65 14.77 -4.21 4.69
C PHE A 65 15.16 -3.42 5.96
N ARG A 66 14.18 -2.80 6.63
CA ARG A 66 14.42 -2.06 7.89
C ARG A 66 14.88 -2.97 9.03
N LEU A 67 14.29 -4.16 9.16
CA LEU A 67 14.68 -5.13 10.19
C LEU A 67 16.08 -5.66 9.93
N THR A 68 16.39 -6.05 8.69
CA THR A 68 17.73 -6.51 8.30
C THR A 68 18.79 -5.43 8.51
N ALA A 69 18.46 -4.16 8.29
CA ALA A 69 19.36 -3.04 8.59
C ALA A 69 19.61 -2.86 10.10
N ILE A 70 18.64 -3.18 10.96
CA ILE A 70 18.79 -3.16 12.42
C ILE A 70 19.61 -4.35 12.90
N GLU A 71 19.30 -5.56 12.43
CA GLU A 71 19.97 -6.80 12.84
C GLU A 71 21.43 -6.86 12.39
N ASN A 72 21.71 -6.36 11.19
CA ASN A 72 23.07 -6.28 10.66
C ASN A 72 23.79 -4.98 11.03
N TYR A 73 23.18 -4.09 11.82
CA TYR A 73 23.92 -2.97 12.37
C TYR A 73 24.94 -3.54 13.35
N PRO A 74 26.24 -3.55 13.02
CA PRO A 74 27.22 -4.11 13.92
C PRO A 74 27.17 -3.26 15.18
N ALA A 75 26.82 -3.87 16.31
CA ALA A 75 27.10 -3.32 17.63
C ALA A 75 28.63 -3.35 17.87
N ALA A 76 29.40 -2.80 16.94
CA ALA A 76 30.83 -2.66 17.02
C ALA A 76 31.12 -1.44 17.89
N GLY A 77 31.25 -1.66 19.20
CA GLY A 77 32.06 -0.80 20.07
C GLY A 77 31.34 0.12 21.06
N ALA A 78 30.03 0.01 21.28
CA ALA A 78 29.30 0.91 22.17
C ALA A 78 29.10 0.34 23.58
N ARG A 79 30.16 0.26 24.42
CA ARG A 79 29.93 -0.04 25.86
C ARG A 79 29.26 1.12 26.60
N ASN A 80 29.32 2.36 26.06
CA ASN A 80 28.84 3.58 26.72
C ASN A 80 27.97 4.49 25.81
N VAL A 81 27.51 4.01 24.64
CA VAL A 81 26.68 4.81 23.72
C VAL A 81 25.33 4.12 23.52
N TRP A 82 24.27 4.88 23.71
CA TRP A 82 22.89 4.40 23.60
C TRP A 82 22.19 5.07 22.43
N TYR A 83 21.37 4.29 21.72
CA TYR A 83 20.59 4.77 20.59
C TYR A 83 19.10 4.63 20.90
N PHE A 84 18.33 5.68 20.58
CA PHE A 84 16.89 5.72 20.81
C PHE A 84 16.18 6.35 19.62
N PHE A 85 15.00 5.84 19.30
CA PHE A 85 14.06 6.54 18.42
C PHE A 85 13.16 7.42 19.26
N THR A 86 13.09 8.70 18.95
CA THR A 86 12.20 9.66 19.60
C THR A 86 11.26 10.30 18.58
N ARG A 87 10.14 10.83 19.06
CA ARG A 87 9.23 11.62 18.22
C ARG A 87 9.94 12.92 17.84
N SER A 88 9.89 13.27 16.56
CA SER A 88 10.36 14.57 16.12
C SER A 88 9.45 15.68 16.62
N ARG A 89 10.05 16.80 17.03
CA ARG A 89 9.36 18.00 17.51
C ARG A 89 9.78 19.17 16.62
N PRO A 90 9.06 19.40 15.51
CA PRO A 90 9.53 20.27 14.45
C PRO A 90 9.52 21.77 14.81
N ASN A 91 8.78 22.13 15.87
CA ASN A 91 8.54 23.51 16.27
C ASN A 91 9.24 23.86 17.59
N GLU A 92 10.13 22.98 18.08
CA GLU A 92 10.91 23.25 19.29
C GLU A 92 12.27 23.81 18.89
N ILE A 93 12.44 25.13 19.09
CA ILE A 93 13.71 25.84 18.85
C ILE A 93 14.77 25.43 19.90
N GLN A 94 14.32 24.98 21.07
CA GLN A 94 15.18 24.38 22.10
C GLN A 94 14.54 23.11 22.65
N PRO A 95 15.34 22.09 23.01
CA PRO A 95 14.81 20.89 23.62
C PRO A 95 14.31 21.19 25.03
N GLY A 96 13.26 20.47 25.44
CA GLY A 96 12.54 20.77 26.68
C GLY A 96 13.41 20.82 27.95
N THR A 97 13.02 21.70 28.87
CA THR A 97 13.53 21.76 30.24
C THR A 97 13.06 20.54 31.03
N SER A 98 13.99 19.81 31.67
CA SER A 98 13.69 18.81 32.69
C SER A 98 13.79 19.44 34.08
N GLU A 99 13.17 18.84 35.09
CA GLU A 99 13.18 19.37 36.48
C GLU A 99 14.59 19.51 37.08
N GLY A 100 15.61 18.90 36.48
CA GLY A 100 17.02 18.99 36.90
C GLY A 100 17.94 19.76 35.93
N GLY A 101 17.46 20.29 34.82
CA GLY A 101 18.33 20.90 33.81
C GLY A 101 17.66 21.13 32.47
N HIS A 102 18.46 21.46 31.47
CA HIS A 102 17.95 21.68 30.11
C HIS A 102 18.98 21.29 29.08
N TRP A 103 18.50 20.88 27.91
CA TRP A 103 19.36 20.63 26.76
C TRP A 103 19.52 21.91 25.96
N ILE A 104 20.70 22.12 25.39
CA ILE A 104 20.97 23.21 24.47
C ILE A 104 21.35 22.66 23.09
N CYS A 105 20.86 23.32 22.04
CA CYS A 105 21.24 23.01 20.67
C CYS A 105 22.67 23.50 20.40
N GLY A 106 23.56 22.58 20.10
CA GLY A 106 24.93 22.84 19.67
C GLY A 106 25.04 23.01 18.15
N LYS A 107 26.11 22.46 17.57
CA LYS A 107 26.37 22.56 16.13
C LYS A 107 25.51 21.61 15.31
N GLU A 108 24.96 22.13 14.23
CA GLU A 108 24.27 21.38 13.16
C GLU A 108 25.26 20.97 12.06
N MET A 109 25.09 19.76 11.50
CA MET A 109 25.86 19.25 10.37
C MET A 109 24.97 18.49 9.39
N ASP A 110 25.18 18.73 8.10
CA ASP A 110 24.47 18.01 7.04
C ASP A 110 24.97 16.57 6.92
N ILE A 111 24.03 15.64 6.69
CA ILE A 111 24.32 14.25 6.40
C ILE A 111 24.12 14.03 4.90
N LEU A 112 25.21 13.64 4.23
CA LEU A 112 25.22 13.40 2.79
C LEU A 112 25.31 11.90 2.51
N TYR A 113 24.50 11.43 1.56
CA TYR A 113 24.63 10.09 0.97
C TYR A 113 24.69 10.23 -0.54
N GLN A 114 25.76 9.73 -1.15
CA GLN A 114 26.02 9.85 -2.60
C GLN A 114 25.93 11.29 -3.12
N GLY A 115 26.43 12.26 -2.33
CA GLY A 115 26.40 13.68 -2.68
C GLY A 115 25.05 14.38 -2.46
N ASN A 116 24.00 13.65 -2.07
CA ASN A 116 22.69 14.20 -1.77
C ASN A 116 22.49 14.37 -0.26
N LYS A 117 21.90 15.49 0.16
CA LYS A 117 21.55 15.72 1.56
C LYS A 117 20.36 14.84 1.95
N VAL A 118 20.62 13.87 2.82
CA VAL A 118 19.62 12.90 3.30
C VAL A 118 19.15 13.18 4.73
N GLY A 119 19.85 14.07 5.44
CA GLY A 119 19.48 14.41 6.80
C GLY A 119 20.36 15.48 7.42
N VAL A 120 20.15 15.65 8.71
CA VAL A 120 20.83 16.61 9.57
C VAL A 120 21.19 15.90 10.87
N LYS A 121 22.41 16.14 11.34
CA LYS A 121 22.91 15.77 12.66
C LYS A 121 23.02 17.04 13.51
N GLN A 122 22.38 17.04 14.67
CA GLN A 122 22.39 18.14 15.62
C GLN A 122 22.95 17.64 16.95
N LEU A 123 24.02 18.28 17.46
CA LEU A 123 24.51 18.01 18.81
C LEU A 123 23.59 18.68 19.83
N LEU A 124 23.19 17.94 20.86
CA LEU A 124 22.52 18.46 22.05
C LEU A 124 23.43 18.25 23.27
N GLU A 125 23.60 19.29 24.08
CA GLU A 125 24.41 19.25 25.30
C GLU A 125 23.53 19.51 26.52
N TYR A 126 23.64 18.70 27.58
CA TYR A 126 22.84 18.89 28.79
C TYR A 126 23.51 19.86 29.75
N CYS A 127 22.74 20.80 30.27
CA CYS A 127 23.14 21.77 31.27
C CYS A 127 22.36 21.56 32.57
N GLU A 128 23.08 21.51 33.69
CA GLU A 128 22.52 21.37 35.05
C GLU A 128 23.11 22.46 35.93
N GLY A 129 22.28 23.16 36.71
CA GLY A 129 22.73 24.26 37.58
C GLY A 129 23.47 25.38 36.84
N GLY A 130 23.17 25.61 35.55
CA GLY A 130 23.84 26.62 34.71
C GLY A 130 25.21 26.22 34.16
N ARG A 131 25.61 24.94 34.27
CA ARG A 131 26.88 24.42 33.74
C ARG A 131 26.64 23.27 32.76
N LYS A 132 27.47 23.21 31.71
CA LYS A 132 27.48 22.08 30.78
C LYS A 132 27.99 20.82 31.50
N THR A 133 27.28 19.73 31.30
CA THR A 133 27.67 18.40 31.78
C THR A 133 28.40 17.61 30.69
N GLU A 134 28.80 16.38 31.00
CA GLU A 134 29.34 15.44 30.01
C GLU A 134 28.27 14.77 29.13
N TYR A 135 26.99 14.87 29.51
CA TYR A 135 25.89 14.24 28.77
C TYR A 135 25.64 14.96 27.45
N LYS A 136 25.71 14.17 26.36
CA LYS A 136 25.54 14.64 24.99
C LYS A 136 24.63 13.69 24.22
N ILE A 137 23.81 14.26 23.35
CA ILE A 137 22.98 13.51 22.41
C ILE A 137 23.33 13.99 21.01
N ASP A 138 23.65 13.04 20.14
CA ASP A 138 23.65 13.27 18.71
C ASP A 138 22.24 12.99 18.17
N HIS A 139 21.51 14.05 17.84
CA HIS A 139 20.17 13.96 17.26
C HIS A 139 20.25 13.88 15.74
N TYR A 140 19.54 12.94 15.13
CA TYR A 140 19.53 12.73 13.67
C TYR A 140 18.11 12.94 13.13
N GLY A 141 17.96 13.84 12.16
CA GLY A 141 16.72 14.12 11.45
C GLY A 141 16.85 13.91 9.94
N THR A 142 15.75 13.60 9.26
CA THR A 142 15.72 13.41 7.80
C THR A 142 15.34 14.71 7.09
N THR A 143 15.84 14.92 5.86
CA THR A 143 15.49 16.10 5.04
C THR A 143 14.11 16.03 4.38
N ASP A 144 13.44 14.88 4.41
CA ASP A 144 12.13 14.71 3.77
C ASP A 144 11.02 15.48 4.50
N SER A 145 10.62 16.56 3.86
CA SER A 145 9.64 17.55 4.33
C SER A 145 8.20 17.03 4.45
N SER A 146 7.91 15.81 3.97
CA SER A 146 6.64 15.10 4.27
C SER A 146 6.64 14.44 5.66
N LEU A 147 7.78 14.44 6.34
CA LEU A 147 7.94 14.10 7.74
C LEU A 147 8.84 15.16 8.41
N LEU A 148 8.28 16.38 8.57
CA LEU A 148 8.78 17.45 9.44
C LEU A 148 9.68 18.49 8.75
N ARG A 149 9.07 19.57 8.26
CA ARG A 149 9.74 20.86 8.01
C ARG A 149 9.96 21.57 9.33
N ILE A 150 11.20 21.99 9.59
CA ILE A 150 11.62 22.75 10.76
C ILE A 150 11.94 24.17 10.27
N ILE A 151 11.25 25.18 10.80
CA ILE A 151 11.71 26.57 10.93
C ILE A 151 11.95 26.77 12.42
#